data_AF-A0A5C7LHR6-F1
#
_entry.id   AF-A0A5C7LHR6-F1
#
_cell.length_a   1.000
_cell.length_b   1.000
_cell.length_c   1.000
_cell.angle_alpha   90.00
_cell.angle_beta   90.00
_cell.angle_gamma   90.00
#
_symmetry.space_group_name_H-M   'P 1'
#
loop_
_entity.id
_entity.type
_entity.pdbx_description
1 polymer ?
#
loop_
_entity_poly.entity_id
_entity_poly.type
_entity_poly.pdbx_seq_one_letter_code
_entity_poly.pdbx_strand_id
1 'polypeptide(L)'
;MSLFKPGQTVTTIPGAYQAEREASLVTCLADAGVLEVQTLTFLAASSSGQGDYAVISSLSPAETFGIWLDKDANGTEPTGAAYVAVDNEIQVAIVTGNTAAQVATAVYTACNGNIPGVTVTNPSSGVVRFTQTIGGNATAPAVHNTGDTGAGSIVAATVTGGVASSLNNKYITFRGNNNAAFNCWLNINSEGVDPSAPGTAIEATAAIGASAADIASAMATAIDGNAHFEAETYDTASFKIFTAATGAATDVGAGNSGFSVSVTRQGHAKVREPGDTVASITGPATEPTSW
;
A
#
# COMPACT_ATOMS: atom_id res chain seq x y z
N MET A 1 13.69 37.65 -35.86
CA MET A 1 13.28 38.92 -35.25
C MET A 1 13.88 38.97 -33.87
N SER A 2 15.03 39.61 -33.70
CA SER A 2 15.69 39.74 -32.40
C SER A 2 15.02 40.90 -31.64
N LEU A 3 14.42 40.60 -30.50
CA LEU A 3 13.63 41.56 -29.71
C LEU A 3 14.48 42.45 -28.78
N PHE A 4 15.82 42.33 -28.81
CA PHE A 4 16.70 43.15 -28.01
C PHE A 4 17.86 43.70 -28.84
N LYS A 5 18.09 45.01 -28.71
CA LYS A 5 19.19 45.71 -29.38
C LYS A 5 20.46 45.63 -28.52
N PRO A 6 21.65 45.46 -29.13
CA PRO A 6 22.91 45.60 -28.42
C PRO A 6 22.99 46.95 -27.70
N GLY A 7 23.22 46.93 -26.39
CA GLY A 7 23.34 48.13 -25.54
C GLY A 7 22.08 48.55 -24.78
N GLN A 8 20.96 47.81 -24.89
CA GLN A 8 19.77 48.12 -24.09
C GLN A 8 19.94 47.63 -22.65
N THR A 9 19.96 48.56 -21.68
CA THR A 9 19.87 48.21 -20.25
C THR A 9 18.41 47.93 -19.91
N VAL A 10 18.10 46.67 -19.63
CA VAL A 10 16.75 46.25 -19.20
C VAL A 10 16.68 46.44 -17.69
N THR A 11 16.03 47.51 -17.24
CA THR A 11 16.06 47.90 -15.82
C THR A 11 14.97 47.23 -14.96
N THR A 12 13.93 46.66 -15.58
CA THR A 12 12.92 45.84 -14.91
C THR A 12 12.21 44.93 -15.91
N ILE A 13 12.15 43.63 -15.62
CA ILE A 13 11.28 42.68 -16.32
C ILE A 13 9.92 42.69 -15.60
N PRO A 14 8.79 43.05 -16.25
CA PRO A 14 7.48 43.02 -15.63
C PRO A 14 7.01 41.57 -15.44
N GLY A 15 6.79 41.20 -14.19
CA GLY A 15 6.45 39.85 -13.76
C GLY A 15 7.40 39.45 -12.65
N ALA A 16 6.96 39.56 -11.40
CA ALA A 16 7.66 38.98 -10.28
C ALA A 16 7.60 37.45 -10.43
N TYR A 17 8.52 36.89 -11.22
CA TYR A 17 8.70 35.46 -11.37
C TYR A 17 9.29 34.95 -10.05
N GLN A 18 8.38 34.45 -9.20
CA GLN A 18 8.67 33.82 -7.91
C GLN A 18 9.82 32.83 -8.11
N ALA A 19 10.82 32.87 -7.23
CA ALA A 19 11.89 31.89 -7.23
C ALA A 19 11.27 30.49 -7.04
N GLU A 20 11.17 29.73 -8.12
CA GLU A 20 10.55 28.41 -8.07
C GLU A 20 11.46 27.47 -7.28
N ARG A 21 10.90 26.92 -6.19
CA ARG A 21 11.62 26.12 -5.20
C ARG A 21 11.96 24.74 -5.76
N GLU A 22 13.01 24.14 -5.22
CA GLU A 22 13.34 22.74 -5.48
C GLU A 22 12.21 21.84 -4.99
N ALA A 23 11.86 20.83 -5.80
CA ALA A 23 10.78 19.90 -5.49
C ALA A 23 11.24 18.48 -5.79
N SER A 24 11.41 17.69 -4.73
CA SER A 24 11.64 16.25 -4.85
C SER A 24 10.32 15.51 -4.66
N LEU A 25 10.04 14.56 -5.55
CA LEU A 25 8.89 13.67 -5.44
C LEU A 25 9.35 12.39 -4.76
N VAL A 26 8.92 12.21 -3.52
CA VAL A 26 9.11 10.96 -2.81
C VAL A 26 7.86 10.14 -3.05
N THR A 27 7.99 9.13 -3.89
CA THR A 27 6.97 8.10 -3.97
C THR A 27 7.25 7.15 -2.83
N CYS A 28 6.34 7.10 -1.86
CA CYS A 28 6.36 5.94 -0.98
C CYS A 28 5.95 4.76 -1.87
N LEU A 29 6.95 4.12 -2.48
CA LEU A 29 6.90 2.68 -2.56
C LEU A 29 6.91 2.27 -1.09
N ALA A 30 5.74 2.28 -0.46
CA ALA A 30 5.45 1.14 0.36
C ALA A 30 5.94 -0.02 -0.50
N ASP A 31 6.94 -0.74 -0.01
CA ASP A 31 7.07 -2.13 -0.40
C ASP A 31 5.64 -2.67 -0.26
N ALA A 32 4.91 -2.72 -1.38
CA ALA A 32 3.48 -2.39 -1.42
C ALA A 32 2.78 -3.19 -0.34
N GLY A 33 2.38 -2.53 0.76
CA GLY A 33 2.37 -3.12 2.11
C GLY A 33 2.10 -4.61 2.05
N VAL A 34 3.10 -5.45 2.35
CA VAL A 34 3.13 -6.89 2.00
C VAL A 34 1.73 -7.45 1.86
N LEU A 35 1.33 -7.86 0.66
CA LEU A 35 -0.02 -8.34 0.38
C LEU A 35 -0.52 -9.23 1.52
N GLU A 36 -1.64 -8.85 2.16
CA GLU A 36 -2.11 -9.63 3.29
C GLU A 36 -2.46 -11.04 2.82
N VAL A 37 -1.92 -12.03 3.54
CA VAL A 37 -2.19 -13.44 3.27
C VAL A 37 -3.05 -14.01 4.39
N GLN A 38 -4.30 -14.29 4.02
CA GLN A 38 -5.25 -15.00 4.86
C GLN A 38 -5.19 -16.49 4.49
N THR A 39 -5.07 -17.35 5.49
CA THR A 39 -4.96 -18.80 5.28
C THR A 39 -6.11 -19.50 5.97
N LEU A 40 -6.86 -20.30 5.21
CA LEU A 40 -7.88 -21.19 5.75
C LEU A 40 -7.40 -22.64 5.63
N THR A 41 -7.50 -23.39 6.72
CA THR A 41 -7.24 -24.82 6.76
C THR A 41 -8.57 -25.56 6.92
N PHE A 42 -8.81 -26.49 6.00
CA PHE A 42 -10.01 -27.29 5.91
C PHE A 42 -9.73 -28.73 6.32
N LEU A 43 -10.62 -29.30 7.12
CA LEU A 43 -10.60 -30.71 7.47
C LEU A 43 -11.24 -31.56 6.37
N ALA A 44 -11.20 -32.89 6.53
CA ALA A 44 -11.93 -33.80 5.64
C ALA A 44 -13.44 -33.60 5.81
N ALA A 45 -14.23 -33.86 4.75
CA ALA A 45 -15.68 -33.66 4.78
C ALA A 45 -16.37 -34.44 5.91
N SER A 46 -15.84 -35.59 6.33
CA SER A 46 -16.35 -36.35 7.49
C SER A 46 -16.29 -35.57 8.81
N SER A 47 -15.35 -34.63 8.92
CA SER A 47 -15.15 -33.76 10.09
C SER A 47 -15.82 -32.38 9.93
N SER A 48 -16.37 -32.10 8.75
CA SER A 48 -17.09 -30.84 8.47
C SER A 48 -18.59 -30.94 8.72
N GLY A 49 -19.15 -29.87 9.27
CA GLY A 49 -20.59 -29.64 9.37
C GLY A 49 -21.17 -29.08 8.07
N GLN A 50 -22.47 -29.33 7.84
CA GLN A 50 -23.22 -28.65 6.78
C GLN A 50 -23.31 -27.17 7.11
N GLY A 51 -22.89 -26.28 6.20
CA GLY A 51 -22.98 -24.83 6.43
C GLY A 51 -21.94 -24.30 7.43
N ASP A 52 -20.86 -25.03 7.70
CA ASP A 52 -19.66 -24.39 8.27
C ASP A 52 -19.15 -23.35 7.27
N TYR A 53 -18.77 -22.16 7.74
CA TYR A 53 -18.38 -21.06 6.87
C TYR A 53 -17.22 -20.22 7.43
N ALA A 54 -16.58 -19.49 6.54
CA ALA A 54 -15.60 -18.47 6.86
C ALA A 54 -15.98 -17.15 6.21
N VAL A 55 -15.78 -16.04 6.92
CA VAL A 55 -15.91 -14.68 6.39
C VAL A 55 -14.50 -14.15 6.13
N ILE A 56 -14.24 -13.74 4.89
CA ILE A 56 -13.01 -13.06 4.49
C ILE A 56 -13.33 -11.67 3.95
N SER A 57 -12.34 -10.77 3.93
CA SER A 57 -12.49 -9.43 3.34
C SER A 57 -11.57 -9.24 2.14
N SER A 58 -12.06 -8.62 1.08
CA SER A 58 -11.25 -8.03 0.00
C SER A 58 -11.05 -6.55 0.27
N LEU A 59 -9.88 -6.02 -0.10
CA LEU A 59 -9.57 -4.60 -0.01
C LEU A 59 -9.89 -3.83 -1.31
N SER A 60 -10.13 -4.51 -2.43
CA SER A 60 -10.35 -3.87 -3.73
C SER A 60 -11.33 -4.66 -4.62
N PRO A 61 -12.63 -4.31 -4.61
CA PRO A 61 -13.27 -3.32 -3.74
C PRO A 61 -13.32 -3.79 -2.28
N ALA A 62 -13.59 -2.85 -1.36
CA ALA A 62 -13.77 -3.16 0.05
C ALA A 62 -15.10 -3.91 0.24
N GLU A 63 -15.03 -5.24 0.24
CA GLU A 63 -16.17 -6.17 0.30
C GLU A 63 -15.84 -7.36 1.20
N THR A 64 -16.88 -8.00 1.71
CA THR A 64 -16.81 -9.21 2.55
C THR A 64 -17.44 -10.40 1.83
N PHE A 65 -16.86 -11.57 2.03
CA PHE A 65 -17.27 -12.81 1.36
C PHE A 65 -17.50 -13.91 2.39
N GLY A 66 -18.71 -14.49 2.38
CA GLY A 66 -19.05 -15.68 3.15
C GLY A 66 -18.82 -16.95 2.33
N ILE A 67 -17.78 -17.72 2.67
CA ILE A 67 -17.45 -18.99 1.99
C ILE A 67 -17.97 -20.13 2.86
N TRP A 68 -18.94 -20.90 2.38
CA TRP A 68 -19.57 -21.96 3.17
C TRP A 68 -19.51 -23.34 2.51
N LEU A 69 -19.43 -24.37 3.34
CA LEU A 69 -19.31 -25.76 2.90
C LEU A 69 -20.69 -26.43 2.78
N ASP A 70 -21.03 -26.86 1.58
CA ASP A 70 -22.25 -27.61 1.27
C ASP A 70 -21.94 -29.09 1.09
N LYS A 71 -22.22 -29.91 2.10
CA LYS A 71 -21.70 -31.29 2.21
C LYS A 71 -22.54 -32.34 1.50
N ASP A 72 -23.80 -32.06 1.25
CA ASP A 72 -24.77 -33.03 0.73
C ASP A 72 -25.57 -32.53 -0.47
N ALA A 73 -25.17 -31.39 -1.05
CA ALA A 73 -25.90 -30.73 -2.14
C ALA A 73 -27.36 -30.40 -1.79
N ASN A 74 -27.73 -30.40 -0.49
CA ASN A 74 -29.05 -29.95 -0.05
C ASN A 74 -29.09 -28.44 0.20
N GLY A 75 -27.97 -27.73 0.02
CA GLY A 75 -28.01 -26.28 -0.19
C GLY A 75 -28.49 -25.48 1.01
N THR A 76 -28.44 -26.03 2.23
CA THR A 76 -28.90 -25.26 3.41
C THR A 76 -27.84 -24.25 3.77
N GLU A 77 -28.08 -23.02 3.33
CA GLU A 77 -27.27 -21.84 3.59
C GLU A 77 -27.13 -21.55 5.10
N PRO A 78 -25.96 -21.09 5.56
CA PRO A 78 -25.80 -20.64 6.94
C PRO A 78 -26.74 -19.48 7.27
N THR A 79 -27.29 -19.47 8.48
CA THR A 79 -28.18 -18.38 8.95
C THR A 79 -27.51 -17.49 10.01
N GLY A 80 -26.22 -17.69 10.21
CA GLY A 80 -25.40 -16.93 11.14
C GLY A 80 -25.41 -15.44 10.84
N ALA A 81 -25.36 -14.60 11.87
CA ALA A 81 -25.40 -13.15 11.70
C ALA A 81 -24.18 -12.64 10.93
N ALA A 82 -23.00 -13.24 11.17
CA ALA A 82 -21.79 -12.90 10.42
C ALA A 82 -21.90 -13.27 8.94
N TYR A 83 -22.52 -14.42 8.61
CA TYR A 83 -22.76 -14.84 7.23
C TYR A 83 -23.77 -13.92 6.54
N VAL A 84 -24.93 -13.65 7.15
CA VAL A 84 -25.98 -12.79 6.56
C VAL A 84 -25.52 -11.34 6.37
N ALA A 85 -24.48 -10.91 7.09
CA ALA A 85 -23.92 -9.56 6.99
C ALA A 85 -22.88 -9.40 5.88
N VAL A 86 -22.48 -10.47 5.17
CA VAL A 86 -21.48 -10.36 4.11
C VAL A 86 -22.07 -9.71 2.84
N ASP A 87 -21.19 -9.14 2.02
CA ASP A 87 -21.61 -8.53 0.75
C ASP A 87 -21.86 -9.58 -0.34
N ASN A 88 -21.09 -10.68 -0.32
CA ASN A 88 -21.13 -11.74 -1.31
C ASN A 88 -21.04 -13.14 -0.67
N GLU A 89 -21.77 -14.10 -1.23
CA GLU A 89 -21.84 -15.47 -0.72
C GLU A 89 -21.25 -16.47 -1.73
N ILE A 90 -20.42 -17.39 -1.25
CA ILE A 90 -19.78 -18.43 -2.07
C ILE A 90 -20.09 -19.80 -1.48
N GLN A 91 -20.94 -20.55 -2.17
CA GLN A 91 -21.21 -21.96 -1.86
C GLN A 91 -20.09 -22.85 -2.38
N VAL A 92 -19.57 -23.71 -1.52
CA VAL A 92 -18.56 -24.71 -1.85
C VAL A 92 -19.15 -26.11 -1.69
N ALA A 93 -19.50 -26.73 -2.82
CA ALA A 93 -19.93 -28.12 -2.83
C ALA A 93 -18.78 -29.06 -2.43
N ILE A 94 -18.98 -29.82 -1.37
CA ILE A 94 -18.13 -30.94 -0.95
C ILE A 94 -19.00 -32.20 -0.86
N VAL A 95 -18.40 -33.38 -0.95
CA VAL A 95 -19.14 -34.64 -0.84
C VAL A 95 -18.62 -35.49 0.30
N THR A 96 -19.50 -36.32 0.86
CA THR A 96 -19.11 -37.33 1.85
C THR A 96 -17.96 -38.18 1.31
N GLY A 97 -16.89 -38.28 2.09
CA GLY A 97 -15.66 -38.99 1.71
C GLY A 97 -14.56 -38.09 1.13
N ASN A 98 -14.81 -36.81 0.85
CA ASN A 98 -13.74 -35.89 0.48
C ASN A 98 -12.69 -35.78 1.59
N THR A 99 -11.44 -35.96 1.20
CA THR A 99 -10.27 -35.68 2.04
C THR A 99 -10.09 -34.17 2.22
N ALA A 100 -9.28 -33.75 3.19
CA ALA A 100 -8.93 -32.34 3.38
C ALA A 100 -8.40 -31.67 2.10
N ALA A 101 -7.54 -32.37 1.33
CA ALA A 101 -7.05 -31.90 0.03
C ALA A 101 -8.15 -31.65 -1.00
N GLN A 102 -9.16 -32.54 -1.02
CA GLN A 102 -10.28 -32.41 -1.95
C GLN A 102 -11.21 -31.26 -1.54
N VAL A 103 -11.46 -31.08 -0.24
CA VAL A 103 -12.20 -29.92 0.28
C VAL A 103 -11.48 -28.61 -0.07
N ALA A 104 -10.19 -28.50 0.20
CA ALA A 104 -9.40 -27.31 -0.17
C ALA A 104 -9.39 -27.05 -1.69
N THR A 105 -9.33 -28.10 -2.51
CA THR A 105 -9.45 -27.98 -3.97
C THR A 105 -10.83 -27.44 -4.39
N ALA A 106 -11.92 -27.91 -3.75
CA ALA A 106 -13.26 -27.41 -4.01
C ALA A 106 -13.38 -25.93 -3.65
N VAL A 107 -12.87 -25.52 -2.48
CA VAL A 107 -12.84 -24.12 -2.04
C VAL A 107 -12.04 -23.26 -3.00
N TYR A 108 -10.81 -23.66 -3.35
CA TYR A 108 -9.98 -22.97 -4.33
C TYR A 108 -10.72 -22.78 -5.66
N THR A 109 -11.38 -23.82 -6.16
CA THR A 109 -12.11 -23.76 -7.43
C THR A 109 -13.29 -22.80 -7.37
N ALA A 110 -14.02 -22.77 -6.26
CA ALA A 110 -15.16 -21.87 -6.05
C ALA A 110 -14.72 -20.41 -5.85
N CYS A 111 -13.55 -20.17 -5.27
CA CYS A 111 -13.09 -18.82 -4.92
C CYS A 111 -12.19 -18.18 -5.98
N ASN A 112 -11.37 -18.95 -6.69
CA ASN A 112 -10.36 -18.44 -7.60
C ASN A 112 -10.99 -17.70 -8.80
N GLY A 113 -10.77 -16.39 -8.88
CA GLY A 113 -11.37 -15.51 -9.88
C GLY A 113 -12.75 -14.95 -9.51
N ASN A 114 -13.35 -15.39 -8.40
CA ASN A 114 -14.66 -14.93 -7.94
C ASN A 114 -14.59 -13.91 -6.79
N ILE A 115 -13.40 -13.66 -6.24
CA ILE A 115 -13.17 -12.64 -5.21
C ILE A 115 -12.30 -11.55 -5.86
N PRO A 116 -12.88 -10.42 -6.30
CA PRO A 116 -12.10 -9.34 -6.89
C PRO A 116 -11.08 -8.82 -5.89
N GLY A 117 -9.88 -8.49 -6.36
CA GLY A 117 -8.81 -7.98 -5.50
C GLY A 117 -8.10 -9.03 -4.63
N VAL A 118 -8.37 -10.33 -4.85
CA VAL A 118 -7.73 -11.44 -4.12
C VAL A 118 -7.21 -12.50 -5.07
N THR A 119 -5.93 -12.85 -4.94
CA THR A 119 -5.34 -14.05 -5.56
C THR A 119 -5.51 -15.24 -4.63
N VAL A 120 -6.19 -16.29 -5.10
CA VAL A 120 -6.40 -17.51 -4.32
C VAL A 120 -5.39 -18.57 -4.76
N THR A 121 -4.78 -19.30 -3.81
CA THR A 121 -3.87 -20.42 -4.10
C THR A 121 -4.13 -21.61 -3.18
N ASN A 122 -3.81 -22.83 -3.63
CA ASN A 122 -3.91 -24.06 -2.86
C ASN A 122 -2.52 -24.71 -2.72
N PRO A 123 -1.70 -24.25 -1.76
CA PRO A 123 -0.29 -24.65 -1.66
C PRO A 123 -0.08 -26.08 -1.12
N SER A 124 -1.08 -26.66 -0.44
CA SER A 124 -0.93 -27.95 0.24
C SER A 124 -2.28 -28.60 0.55
N SER A 125 -2.26 -29.91 0.84
CA SER A 125 -3.44 -30.68 1.24
C SER A 125 -4.18 -30.04 2.43
N GLY A 126 -5.36 -29.48 2.17
CA GLY A 126 -6.23 -28.91 3.20
C GLY A 126 -6.04 -27.42 3.44
N VAL A 127 -5.23 -26.70 2.65
CA VAL A 127 -4.97 -25.27 2.90
C VAL A 127 -5.31 -24.45 1.66
N VAL A 128 -6.03 -23.34 1.86
CA VAL A 128 -6.26 -22.30 0.84
C VAL A 128 -5.71 -20.99 1.36
N ARG A 129 -4.94 -20.29 0.52
CA ARG A 129 -4.41 -18.94 0.80
C ARG A 129 -5.11 -17.92 -0.07
N PHE A 130 -5.52 -16.83 0.56
CA PHE A 130 -6.13 -15.65 -0.04
C PHE A 130 -5.15 -14.51 0.13
N THR A 131 -4.52 -14.10 -0.96
CA THR A 131 -3.54 -13.02 -0.98
C THR A 131 -4.20 -11.79 -1.59
N GLN A 132 -4.33 -10.69 -0.83
CA GLN A 132 -4.84 -9.42 -1.37
C GLN A 132 -4.00 -8.98 -2.58
N THR A 133 -4.58 -8.32 -3.59
CA THR A 133 -3.80 -7.78 -4.73
C THR A 133 -3.32 -6.36 -4.48
N ILE A 134 -3.83 -5.71 -3.43
CA ILE A 134 -3.36 -4.43 -2.95
C ILE A 134 -2.89 -4.56 -1.50
N GLY A 135 -1.89 -3.78 -1.13
CA GLY A 135 -1.41 -3.73 0.24
C GLY A 135 -2.41 -3.04 1.18
N GLY A 136 -2.49 -3.50 2.41
CA GLY A 136 -3.37 -2.98 3.45
C GLY A 136 -3.73 -4.05 4.48
N ASN A 137 -4.40 -3.64 5.56
CA ASN A 137 -4.86 -4.56 6.60
C ASN A 137 -6.29 -5.01 6.29
N ALA A 138 -6.42 -6.24 5.79
CA ALA A 138 -7.69 -6.92 5.70
C ALA A 138 -8.09 -7.46 7.09
N THR A 139 -9.39 -7.63 7.31
CA THR A 139 -9.88 -8.20 8.56
C THR A 139 -9.52 -9.67 8.59
N ALA A 140 -8.92 -10.15 9.68
CA ALA A 140 -8.60 -11.56 9.86
C ALA A 140 -9.83 -12.44 9.59
N PRO A 141 -9.71 -13.57 8.88
CA PRO A 141 -10.86 -14.41 8.60
C PRO A 141 -11.55 -14.86 9.88
N ALA A 142 -12.87 -14.71 9.91
CA ALA A 142 -13.68 -15.24 10.99
C ALA A 142 -14.26 -16.59 10.54
N VAL A 143 -14.16 -17.61 11.39
CA VAL A 143 -14.64 -18.97 11.09
C VAL A 143 -15.80 -19.32 12.01
N HIS A 144 -16.79 -20.00 11.46
CA HIS A 144 -18.07 -20.22 12.10
C HIS A 144 -18.63 -21.59 11.73
N ASN A 145 -19.38 -22.19 12.65
CA ASN A 145 -20.30 -23.28 12.35
C ASN A 145 -21.63 -22.74 11.82
N THR A 146 -22.52 -23.62 11.36
CA THR A 146 -23.83 -23.28 10.77
C THR A 146 -24.66 -22.30 11.60
N GLY A 147 -24.57 -22.40 12.91
CA GLY A 147 -25.35 -21.60 13.87
C GLY A 147 -24.62 -20.39 14.43
N ASP A 148 -23.41 -20.07 13.96
CA ASP A 148 -22.61 -18.94 14.43
C ASP A 148 -22.29 -18.99 15.95
N THR A 149 -22.02 -20.19 16.46
CA THR A 149 -21.76 -20.43 17.90
C THR A 149 -20.30 -20.78 18.22
N GLY A 150 -19.44 -20.90 17.21
CA GLY A 150 -18.03 -21.24 17.34
C GLY A 150 -17.41 -21.58 15.98
N ALA A 151 -16.13 -21.97 15.95
CA ALA A 151 -15.30 -22.04 14.74
C ALA A 151 -15.68 -23.09 13.66
N GLY A 152 -16.60 -24.01 13.94
CA GLY A 152 -16.93 -25.11 13.02
C GLY A 152 -15.71 -25.98 12.69
N SER A 153 -15.64 -26.50 11.46
CA SER A 153 -14.54 -27.35 10.97
C SER A 153 -13.44 -26.62 10.20
N ILE A 154 -13.54 -25.29 10.08
CA ILE A 154 -12.58 -24.46 9.36
C ILE A 154 -11.65 -23.81 10.38
N VAL A 155 -10.35 -23.86 10.14
CA VAL A 155 -9.35 -23.18 10.97
C VAL A 155 -8.79 -22.00 10.18
N ALA A 156 -8.89 -20.79 10.71
CA ALA A 156 -8.31 -19.61 10.10
C ALA A 156 -6.99 -19.22 10.77
N ALA A 157 -6.06 -18.72 9.96
CA ALA A 157 -4.88 -18.01 10.40
C ALA A 157 -4.59 -16.84 9.45
N THR A 158 -4.37 -15.65 9.98
CA THR A 158 -3.75 -14.54 9.22
C THR A 158 -2.25 -14.70 9.34
N VAL A 159 -1.57 -14.93 8.22
CA VAL A 159 -0.15 -15.31 8.23
C VAL A 159 0.76 -14.10 8.08
N THR A 160 0.29 -13.06 7.39
CA THR A 160 1.04 -11.81 7.22
C THR A 160 0.05 -10.67 7.08
N GLY A 161 -0.13 -9.82 8.09
CA GLY A 161 -0.81 -8.53 7.88
C GLY A 161 0.05 -7.68 6.96
N GLY A 162 -0.54 -6.81 6.13
CA GLY A 162 0.23 -5.88 5.31
C GLY A 162 0.97 -4.88 6.18
N VAL A 163 2.17 -5.23 6.62
CA VAL A 163 2.77 -4.55 7.76
C VAL A 163 3.54 -3.32 7.33
N ALA A 164 2.98 -2.15 7.67
CA ALA A 164 3.76 -0.96 7.99
C ALA A 164 4.92 -1.27 8.95
N SER A 165 4.89 -2.33 9.77
CA SER A 165 5.99 -2.67 10.69
C SER A 165 7.31 -3.05 10.02
N SER A 166 7.30 -3.52 8.76
CA SER A 166 8.56 -3.72 8.00
C SER A 166 9.23 -2.38 7.65
N LEU A 167 8.44 -1.29 7.69
CA LEU A 167 8.91 0.07 7.51
C LEU A 167 9.42 0.70 8.82
N ASN A 168 9.33 0.00 9.96
CA ASN A 168 9.84 0.54 11.22
C ASN A 168 11.36 0.78 11.13
N ASN A 169 11.81 1.97 11.54
CA ASN A 169 13.20 2.45 11.45
C ASN A 169 13.72 2.65 10.01
N LYS A 170 12.83 2.60 9.00
CA LYS A 170 13.18 2.96 7.61
C LYS A 170 13.18 4.47 7.45
N TYR A 171 14.13 4.99 6.67
CA TYR A 171 14.32 6.43 6.52
C TYR A 171 14.75 6.87 5.13
N ILE A 172 14.30 8.05 4.73
CA ILE A 172 14.86 8.83 3.61
C ILE A 172 15.84 9.87 4.15
N THR A 173 16.77 10.31 3.32
CA THR A 173 17.71 11.40 3.64
C THR A 173 17.53 12.55 2.70
N PHE A 174 17.70 13.78 3.18
CA PHE A 174 17.63 14.97 2.34
C PHE A 174 18.45 16.10 2.94
N ARG A 175 18.65 17.17 2.18
CA ARG A 175 19.40 18.33 2.66
C ARG A 175 18.57 19.60 2.63
N GLY A 176 18.66 20.35 3.71
CA GLY A 176 18.04 21.66 3.84
C GLY A 176 18.93 22.76 3.26
N ASN A 177 18.53 24.00 3.51
CA ASN A 177 19.36 25.16 3.24
C ASN A 177 20.75 25.03 3.88
N ASN A 178 21.77 25.63 3.24
CA ASN A 178 23.17 25.57 3.67
C ASN A 178 23.76 24.15 3.74
N ASN A 179 23.21 23.18 3.00
CA ASN A 179 23.71 21.81 2.93
C ASN A 179 23.60 21.03 4.26
N ALA A 180 22.77 21.49 5.20
CA ALA A 180 22.48 20.78 6.43
C ALA A 180 21.79 19.44 6.13
N ALA A 181 22.27 18.35 6.73
CA ALA A 181 21.75 17.01 6.49
C ALA A 181 20.57 16.70 7.42
N PHE A 182 19.54 16.07 6.86
CA PHE A 182 18.34 15.61 7.56
C PHE A 182 18.00 14.18 7.14
N ASN A 183 17.28 13.49 8.00
CA ASN A 183 16.61 12.25 7.66
C ASN A 183 15.19 12.26 8.23
N CYS A 184 14.26 11.62 7.52
CA CYS A 184 12.91 11.37 8.03
C CYS A 184 12.72 9.86 8.12
N TRP A 185 12.44 9.36 9.32
CA TRP A 185 12.33 7.93 9.62
C TRP A 185 10.96 7.58 10.18
N LEU A 186 10.50 6.35 9.90
CA LEU A 186 9.20 5.88 10.35
C LEU A 186 9.28 5.19 11.72
N ASN A 187 8.50 5.71 12.67
CA ASN A 187 8.26 5.09 13.96
C ASN A 187 6.88 4.42 13.96
N ILE A 188 6.86 3.11 13.77
CA ILE A 188 5.62 2.35 13.67
C ILE A 188 5.16 1.94 15.06
N ASN A 189 3.95 2.35 15.43
CA ASN A 189 3.33 2.09 16.73
C ASN A 189 4.16 2.57 17.94
N SER A 190 5.02 3.57 17.76
CA SER A 190 5.95 4.03 18.81
C SER A 190 6.94 2.96 19.30
N GLU A 191 7.20 1.93 18.49
CA GLU A 191 8.13 0.84 18.81
C GLU A 191 9.50 1.00 18.13
N GLY A 192 9.63 2.00 17.26
CA GLY A 192 10.85 2.32 16.53
C GLY A 192 11.90 3.02 17.40
N VAL A 193 13.14 2.94 16.92
CA VAL A 193 14.30 3.63 17.48
C VAL A 193 14.97 4.37 16.33
N ASP A 194 15.40 5.62 16.58
CA ASP A 194 16.15 6.41 15.61
C ASP A 194 17.25 5.54 14.95
N PRO A 195 17.22 5.38 13.61
CA PRO A 195 18.14 4.51 12.89
C PRO A 195 19.60 5.00 12.92
N SER A 196 19.89 6.10 13.63
CA SER A 196 21.21 6.74 13.69
C SER A 196 21.71 7.14 12.31
N ALA A 197 20.79 7.52 11.43
CA ALA A 197 21.10 8.02 10.10
C ALA A 197 21.82 9.38 10.20
N PRO A 198 22.70 9.73 9.24
CA PRO A 198 23.35 11.03 9.22
C PRO A 198 22.34 12.19 9.20
N GLY A 199 22.65 13.26 9.92
CA GLY A 199 21.85 14.49 9.93
C GLY A 199 20.91 14.61 11.13
N THR A 200 20.06 15.62 11.09
CA THR A 200 19.00 15.82 12.08
C THR A 200 17.84 14.87 11.78
N ALA A 201 17.48 14.04 12.76
CA ALA A 201 16.38 13.09 12.61
C ALA A 201 15.02 13.79 12.75
N ILE A 202 14.10 13.42 11.86
CA ILE A 202 12.70 13.79 11.85
C ILE A 202 11.91 12.49 11.98
N GLU A 203 11.15 12.35 13.06
CA GLU A 203 10.32 11.16 13.28
C GLU A 203 8.95 11.33 12.63
N ALA A 204 8.55 10.37 11.80
CA ALA A 204 7.21 10.23 11.27
C ALA A 204 6.51 9.04 11.95
N THR A 205 5.55 9.32 12.82
CA THR A 205 4.79 8.27 13.52
C THR A 205 3.66 7.74 12.64
N ALA A 206 3.53 6.42 12.55
CA ALA A 206 2.39 5.77 11.91
C ALA A 206 1.95 4.51 12.68
N ALA A 207 0.71 4.08 12.49
CA ALA A 207 0.20 2.87 13.12
C ALA A 207 0.63 1.60 12.38
N ILE A 208 0.61 0.45 13.08
CA ILE A 208 0.65 -0.86 12.39
C ILE A 208 -0.54 -0.95 11.44
N GLY A 209 -0.29 -1.46 10.22
CA GLY A 209 -1.32 -1.59 9.18
C GLY A 209 -1.68 -0.29 8.47
N ALA A 210 -0.98 0.82 8.74
CA ALA A 210 -1.13 2.09 8.01
C ALA A 210 -1.02 1.86 6.49
N SER A 211 -1.96 2.43 5.73
CA SER A 211 -1.93 2.37 4.27
C SER A 211 -0.78 3.20 3.69
N ALA A 212 -0.48 3.05 2.41
CA ALA A 212 0.52 3.89 1.73
C ALA A 212 0.16 5.39 1.82
N ALA A 213 -1.14 5.73 1.83
CA ALA A 213 -1.64 7.10 1.98
C ALA A 213 -1.35 7.64 3.39
N ASP A 214 -1.59 6.82 4.41
CA ASP A 214 -1.32 7.18 5.80
C ASP A 214 0.18 7.38 6.02
N ILE A 215 1.01 6.50 5.45
CA ILE A 215 2.47 6.62 5.52
C ILE A 215 2.95 7.90 4.81
N ALA A 216 2.49 8.18 3.58
CA ALA A 216 2.85 9.39 2.85
C ALA A 216 2.42 10.66 3.60
N SER A 217 1.21 10.66 4.18
CA SER A 217 0.70 11.78 4.97
C SER A 217 1.48 11.98 6.27
N ALA A 218 1.83 10.91 6.97
CA ALA A 218 2.64 10.96 8.19
C ALA A 218 4.03 11.54 7.92
N MET A 219 4.69 11.09 6.85
CA MET A 219 6.01 11.61 6.45
C MET A 219 5.94 13.07 6.01
N ALA A 220 4.95 13.46 5.20
CA ALA A 220 4.75 14.84 4.79
C ALA A 220 4.54 15.75 6.00
N THR A 221 3.64 15.36 6.93
CA THR A 221 3.36 16.14 8.14
C THR A 221 4.59 16.31 9.03
N ALA A 222 5.37 15.23 9.23
CA ALA A 222 6.58 15.28 10.04
C ALA A 222 7.65 16.21 9.44
N ILE A 223 7.80 16.18 8.11
CA ILE A 223 8.76 17.03 7.39
C ILE A 223 8.30 18.49 7.36
N ASP A 224 7.02 18.74 7.11
CA ASP A 224 6.44 20.09 7.09
C ASP A 224 6.50 20.78 8.47
N GLY A 225 6.41 20.00 9.55
CA GLY A 225 6.64 20.50 10.92
C GLY A 225 8.07 20.97 11.18
N ASN A 226 9.03 20.70 10.28
CA ASN A 226 10.40 21.16 10.38
C ASN A 226 10.61 22.45 9.58
N ALA A 227 11.05 23.52 10.24
CA ALA A 227 11.18 24.86 9.65
C ALA A 227 12.13 24.99 8.44
N HIS A 228 12.90 23.94 8.11
CA HIS A 228 13.78 23.91 6.94
C HIS A 228 13.07 23.45 5.66
N PHE A 229 11.88 22.88 5.77
CA PHE A 229 11.17 22.26 4.65
C PHE A 229 9.69 22.67 4.63
N GLU A 230 9.08 22.50 3.47
CA GLU A 230 7.63 22.32 3.35
C GLU A 230 7.41 20.96 2.69
N ALA A 231 6.34 20.27 3.07
CA ALA A 231 5.98 19.02 2.43
C ALA A 231 4.47 18.90 2.26
N GLU A 232 4.06 18.35 1.12
CA GLU A 232 2.64 18.15 0.80
C GLU A 232 2.42 16.76 0.23
N THR A 233 1.30 16.13 0.58
CA THR A 233 0.85 14.92 -0.09
C THR A 233 0.55 15.24 -1.55
N TYR A 234 1.04 14.42 -2.48
CA TYR A 234 0.85 14.62 -3.92
C TYR A 234 -0.24 13.72 -4.49
N ASP A 235 -0.26 12.45 -4.09
CA ASP A 235 -1.28 11.46 -4.44
C ASP A 235 -1.50 10.47 -3.26
N THR A 236 -2.18 9.36 -3.51
CA THR A 236 -2.49 8.37 -2.47
C THR A 236 -1.29 7.61 -1.91
N ALA A 237 -0.09 7.71 -2.49
CA ALA A 237 1.10 7.00 -2.01
C ALA A 237 2.39 7.83 -2.14
N SER A 238 2.30 9.11 -2.48
CA SER A 238 3.44 9.97 -2.73
C SER A 238 3.28 11.33 -2.06
N PHE A 239 4.40 11.93 -1.70
CA PHE A 239 4.46 13.30 -1.21
C PHE A 239 5.63 14.04 -1.84
N LYS A 240 5.58 15.36 -1.80
CA LYS A 240 6.65 16.23 -2.27
C LYS A 240 7.32 16.91 -1.09
N ILE A 241 8.62 17.12 -1.24
CA ILE A 241 9.43 17.90 -0.30
C ILE A 241 9.99 19.11 -1.04
N PHE A 242 9.87 20.27 -0.40
CA PHE A 242 10.42 21.55 -0.84
C PHE A 242 11.31 22.12 0.26
N THR A 243 12.38 22.83 -0.10
CA THR A 243 13.13 23.62 0.90
C THR A 243 12.37 24.88 1.27
N ALA A 244 12.23 25.20 2.56
CA ALA A 244 11.50 26.38 3.06
C ALA A 244 12.16 27.72 2.69
N ALA A 245 13.46 27.71 2.38
CA ALA A 245 14.23 28.89 2.01
C ALA A 245 14.94 28.73 0.67
N THR A 246 15.29 29.87 0.06
CA THR A 246 16.15 29.92 -1.12
C THR A 246 17.55 29.42 -0.78
N GLY A 247 18.09 28.54 -1.60
CA GLY A 247 19.40 27.92 -1.41
C GLY A 247 19.53 26.67 -2.25
N ALA A 248 20.76 26.15 -2.39
CA ALA A 248 20.95 24.83 -2.94
C ALA A 248 20.41 23.81 -1.94
N ALA A 249 19.40 23.04 -2.34
CA ALA A 249 19.18 21.73 -1.75
C ALA A 249 19.98 20.71 -2.56
N THR A 250 20.18 19.53 -1.99
CA THR A 250 20.62 18.38 -2.77
C THR A 250 19.55 17.32 -2.72
N ASP A 251 19.54 16.49 -3.75
CA ASP A 251 18.64 15.37 -3.95
C ASP A 251 18.30 14.59 -2.69
N VAL A 252 17.01 14.28 -2.54
CA VAL A 252 16.55 13.28 -1.58
C VAL A 252 17.20 11.94 -1.96
N GLY A 253 17.83 11.30 -0.98
CA GLY A 253 18.35 9.95 -1.07
C GLY A 253 17.37 8.94 -0.48
N ALA A 254 17.26 7.78 -1.11
CA ALA A 254 16.39 6.70 -0.64
C ALA A 254 16.81 6.09 0.71
N GLY A 255 17.98 6.44 1.27
CA GLY A 255 18.45 5.91 2.55
C GLY A 255 18.43 4.37 2.60
N ASN A 256 17.85 3.81 3.68
CA ASN A 256 17.62 2.37 3.82
C ASN A 256 16.16 1.97 3.56
N SER A 257 15.39 2.88 2.95
CA SER A 257 13.98 3.05 3.28
C SER A 257 13.00 2.00 2.75
N GLY A 258 13.33 1.34 1.64
CA GLY A 258 12.32 0.61 0.87
C GLY A 258 11.45 1.50 -0.04
N PHE A 259 11.58 2.83 -0.01
CA PHE A 259 10.88 3.75 -0.93
C PHE A 259 11.63 3.92 -2.27
N SER A 260 10.93 4.32 -3.33
CA SER A 260 11.59 4.97 -4.47
C SER A 260 11.61 6.47 -4.29
N VAL A 261 12.75 7.05 -4.60
CA VAL A 261 12.88 8.50 -4.60
C VAL A 261 13.13 8.95 -6.02
N SER A 262 12.33 9.89 -6.51
CA SER A 262 12.51 10.48 -7.82
C SER A 262 12.65 11.99 -7.70
N VAL A 263 13.76 12.52 -8.20
CA VAL A 263 13.95 13.96 -8.22
C VAL A 263 13.28 14.50 -9.46
N THR A 264 12.10 15.08 -9.29
CA THR A 264 11.35 15.70 -10.39
C THR A 264 11.94 17.03 -10.82
N ARG A 265 12.62 17.73 -9.90
CA ARG A 265 13.22 19.03 -10.16
C ARG A 265 14.34 19.34 -9.18
N GLN A 266 15.54 19.62 -9.68
CA GLN A 266 16.64 20.16 -8.88
C GLN A 266 16.56 21.68 -8.78
N GLY A 267 16.88 22.22 -7.60
CA GLY A 267 17.10 23.64 -7.40
C GLY A 267 18.48 23.98 -7.93
N HIS A 268 18.55 24.63 -9.09
CA HIS A 268 19.83 25.17 -9.55
C HIS A 268 20.25 26.32 -8.64
N ALA A 269 21.49 26.28 -8.13
CA ALA A 269 22.17 27.46 -7.65
C ALA A 269 22.50 28.39 -8.84
N LYS A 270 21.48 29.08 -9.39
CA LYS A 270 21.49 30.03 -10.55
C LYS A 270 21.73 29.35 -11.91
N VAL A 271 21.18 29.70 -13.09
CA VAL A 271 20.13 30.60 -13.67
C VAL A 271 19.58 29.77 -14.86
N ARG A 272 18.26 29.73 -15.13
CA ARG A 272 17.73 29.18 -16.39
C ARG A 272 17.42 30.30 -17.39
N GLU A 273 17.69 30.04 -18.67
CA GLU A 273 17.52 30.98 -19.78
C GLU A 273 16.16 30.85 -20.50
N PRO A 274 15.74 31.84 -21.32
CA PRO A 274 14.44 31.83 -21.98
C PRO A 274 14.33 30.76 -23.08
N GLY A 275 13.46 29.76 -22.90
CA GLY A 275 13.15 28.73 -23.90
C GLY A 275 13.05 27.28 -23.37
N ASP A 276 13.31 27.04 -22.09
CA ASP A 276 13.41 25.66 -21.58
C ASP A 276 12.06 24.98 -21.33
N THR A 277 11.65 24.12 -22.26
CA THR A 277 10.67 23.05 -22.04
C THR A 277 11.38 21.82 -21.48
N VAL A 278 10.98 21.32 -20.31
CA VAL A 278 11.62 20.16 -19.66
C VAL A 278 10.56 19.13 -19.34
N ALA A 279 10.60 18.04 -20.09
CA ALA A 279 9.51 17.10 -20.34
C ALA A 279 8.93 16.39 -19.11
N SER A 280 7.73 15.82 -19.29
CA SER A 280 7.14 14.77 -18.45
C SER A 280 7.41 13.39 -19.06
N ILE A 281 7.69 12.40 -18.21
CA ILE A 281 7.62 10.97 -18.58
C ILE A 281 6.53 10.34 -17.72
N THR A 282 5.53 9.78 -18.37
CA THR A 282 4.55 8.84 -17.80
C THR A 282 4.93 7.45 -18.32
N GLY A 283 4.65 6.41 -17.52
CA GLY A 283 5.12 5.02 -17.67
C GLY A 283 4.83 4.30 -19.00
N PRO A 284 5.20 3.00 -19.11
CA PRO A 284 5.25 2.29 -20.38
C PRO A 284 3.88 2.27 -21.07
N ALA A 285 3.86 2.66 -22.35
CA ALA A 285 2.72 2.47 -23.22
C ALA A 285 2.37 0.97 -23.26
N THR A 286 1.13 0.64 -22.94
CA THR A 286 0.54 -0.65 -23.35
C THR A 286 0.69 -0.77 -24.87
N GLU A 287 1.29 -1.86 -25.33
CA GLU A 287 1.42 -2.12 -26.77
C GLU A 287 0.05 -2.04 -27.46
N PRO A 288 -0.02 -1.49 -28.68
CA PRO A 288 -1.23 -1.60 -29.49
C PRO A 288 -1.47 -3.08 -29.81
N THR A 289 -2.59 -3.62 -29.36
CA THR A 289 -3.13 -4.88 -29.88
C THR A 289 -3.36 -4.72 -31.38
N SER A 290 -2.52 -5.34 -32.21
CA SER A 290 -2.82 -5.53 -33.62
C SER A 290 -3.95 -6.54 -33.77
N TRP A 291 -4.94 -6.18 -34.59
CA TRP A 291 -6.04 -7.04 -35.05
C TRP A 291 -5.54 -8.24 -35.85
#